data_AF-A0A386WEU0-F1
#
_entry.id   AF-A0A386WEU0-F1
#
_cell.length_a   1.000
_cell.length_b   1.000
_cell.length_c   1.000
_cell.angle_alpha   90.00
_cell.angle_beta   90.00
_cell.angle_gamma   90.00
#
_symmetry.space_group_name_H-M   'P 1'
#
loop_
_entity.id
_entity.type
_entity.pdbx_description
1 polymer ?
#
loop_
_entity_poly.entity_id
_entity_poly.type
_entity_poly.pdbx_seq_one_letter_code
_entity_poly.pdbx_strand_id
1 'polypeptide(L)'
;MFTFDGRPIPAEEQQSVAAALLAAGIRSWRSTRIGSRPRGVFCGIGVCFDCLVSVNGVPSQRACLVVAQQGDVIEPQDELREGP
;
A
#
# COMPACT_ATOMS: atom_id res chain seq x y z
N MET A 1 3.25 -11.59 9.02
CA MET A 1 2.82 -11.92 7.64
C MET A 1 1.43 -11.35 7.42
N PHE A 2 1.23 -10.69 6.28
CA PHE A 2 -0.07 -10.23 5.78
C PHE A 2 -0.22 -10.63 4.30
N THR A 3 -1.37 -10.37 3.67
CA THR A 3 -1.53 -10.57 2.22
C THR A 3 -1.59 -9.23 1.50
N PHE A 4 -0.87 -9.13 0.39
CA PHE A 4 -0.93 -8.01 -0.54
C PHE A 4 -1.35 -8.50 -1.92
N ASP A 5 -2.51 -8.07 -2.42
CA ASP A 5 -3.00 -8.50 -3.74
C ASP A 5 -3.03 -10.04 -3.86
N GLY A 6 -3.55 -10.70 -2.82
CA GLY A 6 -3.59 -12.16 -2.69
C GLY A 6 -2.23 -12.84 -2.42
N ARG A 7 -1.11 -12.12 -2.43
CA ARG A 7 0.24 -12.69 -2.21
C ARG A 7 0.68 -12.55 -0.75
N PRO A 8 1.23 -13.59 -0.12
CA PRO A 8 1.75 -13.48 1.24
C PRO A 8 3.00 -12.60 1.27
N ILE A 9 3.00 -11.60 2.17
CA ILE A 9 4.12 -10.70 2.42
C ILE A 9 4.65 -10.91 3.84
N PRO A 10 5.92 -11.33 4.00
CA PRO A 10 6.59 -11.31 5.29
C PRO A 10 6.68 -9.87 5.81
N ALA A 11 6.46 -9.70 7.12
CA ALA A 11 6.63 -8.42 7.79
C ALA A 11 7.27 -8.68 9.14
N GLU A 12 8.25 -7.85 9.49
CA GLU A 12 8.84 -7.79 10.82
C GLU A 12 7.89 -7.08 11.79
N GLU A 13 8.09 -7.29 13.09
CA GLU A 13 7.33 -6.56 14.11
C GLU A 13 7.54 -5.05 13.95
N GLN A 14 6.46 -4.28 14.08
CA GLN A 14 6.45 -2.82 13.92
C GLN A 14 6.82 -2.30 12.51
N GLN A 15 7.05 -3.19 11.54
CA GLN A 15 7.34 -2.77 10.17
C GLN A 15 6.09 -2.15 9.54
N SER A 16 6.25 -1.01 8.86
CA SER A 16 5.15 -0.44 8.09
C SER A 16 4.83 -1.30 6.87
N VAL A 17 3.58 -1.24 6.40
CA VAL A 17 3.16 -1.93 5.17
C VAL A 17 4.07 -1.54 4.00
N ALA A 18 4.39 -0.24 3.85
CA ALA A 18 5.29 0.22 2.80
C ALA A 18 6.70 -0.37 2.93
N ALA A 19 7.26 -0.45 4.14
CA ALA A 19 8.58 -1.03 4.35
C ALA A 19 8.60 -2.52 4.03
N ALA A 20 7.56 -3.27 4.41
CA ALA A 20 7.42 -4.68 4.09
C ALA A 20 7.29 -4.93 2.59
N LEU A 21 6.50 -4.10 1.88
CA LEU A 21 6.39 -4.17 0.41
C LEU A 21 7.73 -3.89 -0.28
N LEU A 22 8.48 -2.89 0.17
CA LEU A 22 9.82 -2.61 -0.34
C LEU A 22 10.79 -3.78 -0.11
N ALA A 23 10.76 -4.38 1.09
CA ALA A 23 11.57 -5.55 1.42
C ALA A 23 11.23 -6.76 0.54
N ALA A 24 9.96 -6.90 0.14
CA ALA A 24 9.48 -7.89 -0.82
C ALA A 24 9.78 -7.53 -2.29
N GLY A 25 10.48 -6.42 -2.56
CA GLY A 25 10.83 -5.97 -3.91
C GLY A 25 9.71 -5.23 -4.65
N ILE A 26 8.57 -4.95 -4.00
CA ILE A 26 7.43 -4.26 -4.58
C ILE A 26 7.62 -2.75 -4.39
N ARG A 27 7.94 -2.06 -5.49
CA ARG A 27 8.20 -0.61 -5.48
C ARG A 27 7.02 0.25 -5.91
N SER A 28 6.05 -0.35 -6.58
CA SER A 28 4.83 0.32 -7.01
C SER A 28 3.63 -0.60 -6.83
N TRP A 29 2.54 -0.03 -6.33
CA TRP A 29 1.30 -0.74 -5.98
C TRP A 29 0.05 0.07 -6.28
N ARG A 30 0.19 1.17 -7.02
CA ARG A 30 -0.93 1.91 -7.60
C ARG A 30 -0.44 2.78 -8.74
N SER A 31 -1.37 3.28 -9.53
CA SER A 31 -1.08 4.22 -10.61
C SER A 31 -1.77 5.58 -10.39
N THR A 32 -1.16 6.65 -10.90
CA THR A 32 -1.84 7.95 -10.97
C THR A 32 -3.01 7.91 -11.94
N ARG A 33 -4.09 8.63 -11.61
CA ARG A 33 -5.27 8.77 -12.50
C ARG A 33 -4.90 9.25 -13.90
N ILE A 34 -4.03 10.26 -13.99
CA ILE A 34 -3.59 10.82 -15.28
C ILE A 34 -2.26 10.18 -15.66
N GLY A 35 -2.22 9.57 -16.85
CA GLY A 35 -1.00 9.02 -17.45
C GLY A 35 -0.48 7.72 -16.82
N SER A 36 -1.26 7.08 -15.94
CA SER A 36 -0.98 5.76 -15.37
C SER A 36 0.46 5.60 -14.86
N ARG A 37 0.96 6.63 -14.16
CA ARG A 37 2.34 6.61 -13.68
C ARG A 37 2.41 5.75 -12.42
N PRO A 38 3.37 4.83 -12.31
CA PRO A 38 3.51 3.99 -11.13
C PRO A 38 3.80 4.84 -9.89
N ARG A 39 3.15 4.47 -8.79
CA ARG A 39 3.27 5.08 -7.47
C ARG A 39 3.43 4.02 -6.39
N GLY A 40 4.09 4.42 -5.32
CA GLY A 40 4.44 3.62 -4.15
C GLY A 40 4.90 4.56 -3.04
N VAL A 41 5.77 4.09 -2.14
CA VAL A 41 6.31 4.95 -1.09
C VAL A 41 7.37 5.90 -1.64
N PHE A 42 7.22 7.19 -1.30
CA PHE A 42 8.17 8.24 -1.63
C PHE A 42 8.65 8.96 -0.36
N CYS A 43 7.77 9.73 0.30
CA CYS A 43 8.17 10.53 1.46
C CYS A 43 8.39 9.72 2.76
N GLY A 44 7.81 8.52 2.88
CA GLY A 44 7.87 7.72 4.11
C GLY A 44 7.14 8.29 5.34
N ILE A 45 6.71 9.54 5.31
CA ILE A 45 6.14 10.28 6.46
C ILE A 45 4.66 10.66 6.30
N GLY A 46 4.01 10.20 5.21
CA GLY A 46 2.57 10.37 5.01
C GLY A 46 2.09 11.70 4.42
N VAL A 47 2.99 12.56 3.93
CA VAL A 47 2.64 13.88 3.34
C VAL A 47 2.34 13.85 1.84
N CYS A 48 2.91 12.88 1.09
CA CYS A 48 2.80 12.86 -0.38
C CYS A 48 1.56 12.17 -0.95
N PHE A 49 0.90 11.30 -0.17
CA PHE A 49 -0.24 10.48 -0.63
C PHE A 49 0.04 9.55 -1.83
N ASP A 50 1.31 9.28 -2.19
CA ASP A 50 1.61 8.35 -3.28
C ASP A 50 1.47 6.86 -2.90
N CYS A 51 1.52 6.54 -1.60
CA CYS A 51 1.56 5.18 -1.08
C CYS A 51 0.21 4.60 -0.64
N LEU A 52 -0.89 5.02 -1.27
CA LEU A 52 -2.23 4.60 -0.85
C LEU A 52 -2.47 3.10 -1.08
N VAL A 53 -3.14 2.49 -0.12
CA VAL A 53 -3.62 1.09 -0.12
C VAL A 53 -4.98 1.01 0.55
N SER A 54 -5.70 -0.07 0.29
CA SER A 54 -6.83 -0.49 1.13
C SER A 54 -6.33 -1.49 2.17
N VAL A 55 -6.72 -1.33 3.43
CA VAL A 55 -6.37 -2.26 4.52
C VAL A 55 -7.67 -2.77 5.13
N ASN A 56 -7.89 -4.08 5.06
CA ASN A 56 -9.10 -4.74 5.57
C ASN A 56 -10.40 -4.06 5.09
N GLY A 57 -10.43 -3.69 3.81
CA GLY A 57 -11.54 -2.99 3.17
C GLY A 57 -11.63 -1.48 3.45
N VAL A 58 -10.76 -0.91 4.28
CA VAL A 58 -10.71 0.54 4.53
C VAL A 58 -9.77 1.20 3.51
N PRO A 59 -10.27 2.05 2.61
CA PRO A 59 -9.46 2.66 1.56
C PRO A 59 -8.63 3.84 2.09
N SER A 60 -7.78 4.35 1.20
CA SER A 60 -6.99 5.58 1.32
C SER A 60 -6.08 5.60 2.56
N GLN A 61 -5.61 4.42 2.96
CA GLN A 61 -4.62 4.29 4.01
C GLN A 61 -3.23 4.55 3.43
N ARG A 62 -2.39 5.28 4.19
CA ARG A 62 -1.01 5.55 3.79
C ARG A 62 -0.16 4.39 4.25
N ALA A 63 0.29 3.53 3.32
CA ALA A 63 1.07 2.34 3.65
C ALA A 63 2.33 2.65 4.49
N CYS A 64 2.89 3.86 4.36
CA CYS A 64 4.04 4.29 5.17
C CYS A 64 3.72 4.57 6.64
N LEU A 65 2.45 4.80 7.00
CA LEU A 65 2.02 5.08 8.38
C LEU A 65 1.28 3.90 9.03
N VAL A 66 0.86 2.90 8.24
CA VAL A 66 0.20 1.69 8.75
C VAL A 66 1.26 0.69 9.16
N VAL A 67 1.24 0.26 10.43
CA VAL A 67 2.03 -0.88 10.91
C VAL A 67 1.36 -2.17 10.44
N ALA A 68 2.10 -3.02 9.74
CA ALA A 68 1.59 -4.30 9.24
C ALA A 68 1.23 -5.23 10.41
N GLN A 69 -0.02 -5.68 10.47
CA GLN A 69 -0.47 -6.67 11.45
C GLN A 69 -0.52 -8.06 10.83
N GLN A 70 -0.43 -9.07 11.70
CA GLN A 70 -0.60 -10.45 11.26
C GLN A 70 -2.02 -10.67 10.75
N GLY A 71 -2.14 -11.19 9.53
CA GLY A 71 -3.43 -11.52 8.92
C GLY A 71 -4.13 -10.36 8.22
N ASP A 72 -3.52 -9.18 8.15
CA ASP A 72 -4.07 -8.08 7.35
C ASP A 72 -4.26 -8.49 5.89
N VAL A 73 -5.36 -8.03 5.30
CA VAL A 73 -5.64 -8.12 3.87
C VAL A 73 -5.45 -6.73 3.28
N ILE A 74 -4.44 -6.59 2.42
CA ILE A 74 -4.04 -5.32 1.84
C ILE A 74 -4.15 -5.39 0.33
N GLU A 75 -4.71 -4.35 -0.27
CA GLU A 75 -4.94 -4.30 -1.71
C GLU A 75 -4.36 -3.01 -2.30
N PRO A 76 -3.85 -3.07 -3.55
CA PRO A 76 -3.47 -1.88 -4.30
C PRO A 76 -4.68 -0.95 -4.45
N GLN A 77 -4.46 0.35 -4.28
CA GLN A 77 -5.50 1.34 -4.52
C GLN A 77 -5.27 2.03 -5.87
N ASP A 78 -5.83 1.44 -6.92
CA ASP A 78 -6.07 2.16 -8.15
C ASP A 78 -7.35 2.99 -8.00
N GLU A 79 -7.24 4.29 -8.30
CA GLU A 79 -8.32 5.27 -8.11
C GLU A 79 -9.43 5.14 -9.17
N LEU A 80 -9.76 3.93 -9.62
CA LEU A 80 -10.98 3.64 -10.36
C LEU A 80 -12.18 3.67 -9.39
N ARG A 81 -12.47 4.84 -8.83
CA ARG A 81 -13.86 5.11 -8.41
C ARG A 81 -14.60 5.58 -9.65
N GLU A 82 -15.42 4.69 -10.21
CA GLU A 82 -16.66 5.15 -10.84
C GLU A 82 -17.49 5.79 -9.72
N GLY A 83 -17.54 7.11 -9.72
CA GLY A 83 -18.43 7.93 -8.93
C GLY A 83 -18.93 9.06 -9.83
N PRO A 84 -20.17 9.53 -9.63
CA PRO A 84 -20.93 10.32 -10.61
C PRO A 84 -20.26 11.63 -11.03
#